data_AF-S3CJS8-F1
#
_entry.id   AF-S3CJS8-F1
#
_cell.length_a   1.000
_cell.length_b   1.000
_cell.length_c   1.000
_cell.angle_alpha   90.00
_cell.angle_beta   90.00
_cell.angle_gamma   90.00
#
_symmetry.space_group_name_H-M   'P 1'
#
loop_
_entity.id
_entity.type
_entity.pdbx_description
1 polymer ?
#
loop_
_entity_poly.entity_id
_entity_poly.type
_entity_poly.pdbx_seq_one_letter_code
_entity_poly.pdbx_strand_id
1 'polypeptide(L)'
;MNLLNELEQLADTSIYKEDGEIDTVKMWQERFGYSYEEAAALTAATKLSDDAVVRERSLSPAEARRLYILKLEGPIDNAAKVQVAGDLPTIPEIYHDEGEGARSIFCKVDGRAKVTIEHWLSSQKSSFRPLFVPVGAAYKELSPDTLYPTLGKDTTLPQFRPQAPLASAPTQDQYPVWYFFYGTLASVPKLVSLFSLREDDDDDIPVLRKASVIGGEMKTWGQGKYNALVDGQQRIQGSAYHVRTKDHEDALRKYETEAYEVVRCSIDLEDGSVVQGCTFRFTGEVD
;
A
#
# COMPACT_ATOMS: atom_id res chain seq x y z
N MET A 1 -4.22 16.34 12.89
CA MET A 1 -4.86 16.79 11.65
C MET A 1 -5.82 15.71 11.20
N ASN A 2 -7.08 16.05 10.97
CA ASN A 2 -8.15 15.08 10.75
C ASN A 2 -8.01 14.42 9.38
N LEU A 3 -8.03 13.07 9.34
CA LEU A 3 -8.10 12.24 8.13
C LEU A 3 -9.18 12.70 7.13
N LEU A 4 -10.21 13.36 7.67
CA LEU A 4 -11.35 13.90 6.94
C LEU A 4 -11.02 15.18 6.18
N ASN A 5 -10.10 16.00 6.67
CA ASN A 5 -9.69 17.23 6.00
C ASN A 5 -8.85 16.93 4.74
N GLU A 6 -8.13 15.80 4.72
CA GLU A 6 -7.45 15.28 3.53
C GLU A 6 -8.44 14.62 2.54
N LEU A 7 -9.49 13.94 3.04
CA LEU A 7 -10.56 13.38 2.21
C LEU A 7 -11.44 14.47 1.59
N GLU A 8 -11.72 15.56 2.31
CA GLU A 8 -12.39 16.75 1.78
C GLU A 8 -11.52 17.42 0.71
N GLN A 9 -10.21 17.56 0.91
CA GLN A 9 -9.34 18.15 -0.14
C GLN A 9 -9.26 17.27 -1.39
N LEU A 10 -9.36 15.94 -1.26
CA LEU A 10 -9.45 15.01 -2.39
C LEU A 10 -10.83 14.99 -3.06
N ALA A 11 -11.91 15.20 -2.29
CA ALA A 11 -13.27 15.27 -2.80
C ALA A 11 -13.57 16.62 -3.47
N ASP A 12 -13.10 17.74 -2.90
CA ASP A 12 -13.36 19.09 -3.41
C ASP A 12 -12.52 19.39 -4.67
N THR A 13 -11.33 18.79 -4.79
CA THR A 13 -10.58 18.77 -6.07
C THR A 13 -11.24 17.90 -7.15
N SER A 14 -12.12 16.96 -6.77
CA SER A 14 -12.88 16.11 -7.70
C SER A 14 -14.23 16.70 -8.14
N ILE A 15 -14.78 17.70 -7.42
CA ILE A 15 -16.06 18.34 -7.76
C ILE A 15 -15.87 19.45 -8.81
N TYR A 16 -14.65 20.00 -8.97
CA TYR A 16 -14.30 20.89 -10.08
C TYR A 16 -13.41 20.21 -11.11
N LYS A 17 -13.91 19.11 -11.68
CA LYS A 17 -13.55 18.63 -13.02
C LYS A 17 -14.57 17.57 -13.45
N GLU A 18 -15.49 17.98 -14.31
CA GLU A 18 -16.10 17.04 -15.25
C GLU A 18 -14.97 16.26 -15.95
N ASP A 19 -15.19 14.96 -16.13
CA ASP A 19 -14.24 13.94 -16.60
C ASP A 19 -13.33 13.38 -15.50
N GLY A 20 -13.93 12.51 -14.67
CA GLY A 20 -13.34 11.76 -13.57
C GLY A 20 -12.32 10.71 -14.01
N GLU A 21 -11.16 11.18 -14.43
CA GLU A 21 -9.92 10.42 -14.40
C GLU A 21 -8.98 11.17 -13.47
N ILE A 22 -8.62 10.57 -12.33
CA ILE A 22 -7.52 11.09 -11.51
C ILE A 22 -6.33 11.18 -12.47
N ASP A 23 -5.83 12.40 -12.69
CA ASP A 23 -4.74 12.67 -13.62
C ASP A 23 -3.45 12.11 -13.01
N THR A 24 -3.30 10.78 -13.06
CA THR A 24 -2.15 10.03 -12.56
C THR A 24 -0.87 10.58 -13.17
N VAL A 25 -0.97 11.11 -14.39
CA VAL A 25 0.12 11.81 -15.07
C VAL A 25 0.58 13.01 -14.22
N LYS A 26 -0.33 13.87 -13.76
CA LYS A 26 0.01 14.99 -12.84
C LYS A 26 0.58 14.53 -11.50
N MET A 27 0.02 13.48 -10.90
CA MET A 27 0.57 12.92 -9.64
C MET A 27 2.04 12.53 -9.82
N TRP A 28 2.37 11.85 -10.93
CA TRP A 28 3.73 11.47 -11.26
C TRP A 28 4.61 12.70 -11.56
N GLN A 29 4.13 13.67 -12.33
CA GLN A 29 4.86 14.91 -12.65
C GLN A 29 5.19 15.75 -11.40
N GLU A 30 4.21 16.00 -10.54
CA GLU A 30 4.35 16.91 -9.39
C GLU A 30 5.16 16.28 -8.24
N ARG A 31 5.02 14.97 -8.02
CA ARG A 31 5.61 14.29 -6.87
C ARG A 31 6.99 13.71 -7.14
N PHE A 32 7.25 13.31 -8.38
CA PHE A 32 8.48 12.60 -8.76
C PHE A 32 9.24 13.28 -9.92
N GLY A 33 8.75 14.41 -10.44
CA GLY A 33 9.45 15.22 -11.45
C GLY A 33 9.46 14.63 -12.86
N TYR A 34 8.56 13.69 -13.17
CA TYR A 34 8.46 13.07 -14.50
C TYR A 34 8.06 14.07 -15.59
N SER A 35 8.47 13.81 -16.84
CA SER A 35 7.88 14.50 -18.00
C SER A 35 6.47 13.97 -18.29
N TYR A 36 5.66 14.75 -19.01
CA TYR A 36 4.30 14.32 -19.39
C TYR A 36 4.32 12.99 -20.16
N GLU A 37 5.28 12.80 -21.07
CA GLU A 37 5.40 11.58 -21.88
C GLU A 37 5.77 10.36 -21.03
N GLU A 38 6.62 10.53 -20.01
CA GLU A 38 7.03 9.44 -19.10
C GLU A 38 5.89 9.03 -18.16
N ALA A 39 5.19 10.02 -17.61
CA ALA A 39 4.04 9.81 -16.74
C ALA A 39 2.82 9.25 -17.52
N ALA A 40 2.68 9.63 -18.79
CA ALA A 40 1.69 9.06 -19.70
C ALA A 40 2.04 7.63 -20.12
N ALA A 41 3.32 7.30 -20.35
CA ALA A 41 3.75 5.95 -20.68
C ALA A 41 3.55 4.96 -19.51
N LEU A 42 3.85 5.38 -18.27
CA LEU A 42 3.57 4.59 -17.07
C LEU A 42 2.08 4.35 -16.89
N THR A 43 1.26 5.39 -17.05
CA THR A 43 -0.21 5.27 -16.99
C THR A 43 -0.77 4.41 -18.13
N ALA A 44 -0.22 4.54 -19.34
CA ALA A 44 -0.64 3.75 -20.51
C ALA A 44 -0.24 2.28 -20.40
N ALA A 45 0.92 1.96 -19.83
CA ALA A 45 1.31 0.57 -19.56
C ALA A 45 0.32 -0.10 -18.58
N THR A 46 -0.16 0.63 -17.57
CA THR A 46 -1.20 0.16 -16.64
C THR A 46 -2.58 0.06 -17.29
N LYS A 47 -2.93 0.97 -18.21
CA LYS A 47 -4.20 0.92 -18.96
C LYS A 47 -4.22 -0.17 -20.04
N LEU A 48 -3.10 -0.42 -20.71
CA LEU A 48 -2.97 -1.47 -21.73
C LEU A 48 -3.14 -2.88 -21.13
N SER A 49 -2.83 -3.07 -19.84
CA SER A 49 -3.19 -4.29 -19.12
C SER A 49 -4.67 -4.40 -18.77
N ASP A 50 -5.35 -3.27 -18.51
CA ASP A 50 -6.77 -3.22 -18.15
C ASP A 50 -7.72 -3.40 -19.35
N ASP A 51 -7.38 -2.85 -20.53
CA ASP A 51 -8.27 -2.88 -21.71
C ASP A 51 -8.20 -4.19 -22.53
N ALA A 52 -7.18 -5.02 -22.31
CA ALA A 52 -7.03 -6.29 -23.00
C ALA A 52 -7.54 -7.47 -22.14
N VAL A 53 -8.80 -7.87 -22.39
CA VAL A 53 -9.45 -9.17 -22.10
C VAL A 53 -10.45 -9.18 -20.93
N VAL A 54 -11.67 -8.71 -21.25
CA VAL A 54 -12.93 -9.18 -20.66
C VAL A 54 -13.18 -10.64 -21.08
N ARG A 55 -12.58 -11.62 -20.38
CA ARG A 55 -12.99 -13.04 -20.31
C ARG A 55 -12.36 -13.64 -19.06
N GLU A 56 -13.18 -14.08 -18.10
CA GLU A 56 -12.82 -14.85 -16.88
C GLU A 56 -11.31 -14.91 -16.57
N ARG A 57 -10.71 -13.75 -16.29
CA ARG A 57 -9.32 -13.71 -15.84
C ARG A 57 -9.35 -13.86 -14.34
N SER A 58 -8.65 -14.88 -13.85
CA SER A 58 -8.16 -14.87 -12.49
C SER A 58 -7.39 -13.56 -12.29
N LEU A 59 -7.83 -12.72 -11.36
CA LEU A 59 -7.11 -11.52 -10.95
C LEU A 59 -5.65 -11.88 -10.70
N SER A 60 -4.72 -11.06 -11.21
CA SER A 60 -3.33 -11.15 -10.78
C SER A 60 -3.26 -10.95 -9.26
N PRO A 61 -2.22 -11.46 -8.58
CA PRO A 61 -2.06 -11.26 -7.15
C PRO A 61 -2.11 -9.78 -6.74
N ALA A 62 -1.57 -8.87 -7.57
CA ALA A 62 -1.59 -7.43 -7.31
C ALA A 62 -3.00 -6.85 -7.41
N GLU A 63 -3.74 -7.17 -8.47
CA GLU A 63 -5.13 -6.71 -8.64
C GLU A 63 -6.05 -7.26 -7.55
N ALA A 64 -5.88 -8.53 -7.18
CA ALA A 64 -6.66 -9.18 -6.14
C ALA A 64 -6.48 -8.52 -4.77
N ARG A 65 -5.27 -8.01 -4.48
CA ARG A 65 -4.91 -7.38 -3.19
C ARG A 65 -5.20 -5.89 -3.15
N ARG A 66 -5.47 -5.26 -4.30
CA ARG A 66 -5.68 -3.82 -4.41
C ARG A 66 -6.80 -3.35 -3.49
N LEU A 67 -6.50 -2.37 -2.64
CA LEU A 67 -7.48 -1.84 -1.71
C LEU A 67 -8.29 -0.73 -2.38
N TYR A 68 -9.59 -0.73 -2.11
CA TYR A 68 -10.53 0.26 -2.60
C TYR A 68 -11.36 0.83 -1.45
N ILE A 69 -11.61 2.14 -1.50
CA ILE A 69 -12.68 2.78 -0.74
C ILE A 69 -13.95 2.68 -1.57
N LEU A 70 -14.92 1.95 -1.05
CA LEU A 70 -16.25 1.79 -1.62
C LEU A 70 -17.23 2.72 -0.92
N LYS A 71 -17.95 3.54 -1.68
CA LYS A 71 -19.05 4.34 -1.15
C LYS A 71 -20.28 3.45 -0.92
N LEU A 72 -20.87 3.51 0.27
CA LEU A 72 -22.07 2.79 0.64
C LEU A 72 -23.30 3.56 0.17
N GLU A 73 -23.92 3.10 -0.90
CA GLU A 73 -25.13 3.69 -1.46
C GLU A 73 -25.91 2.66 -2.29
N GLY A 74 -27.18 2.98 -2.59
CA GLY A 74 -28.02 2.13 -3.44
C GLY A 74 -28.19 0.70 -2.89
N PRO A 75 -28.04 -0.35 -3.72
CA PRO A 75 -28.18 -1.75 -3.29
C PRO A 75 -27.15 -2.22 -2.25
N ILE A 76 -26.10 -1.45 -1.99
CA ILE A 76 -25.00 -1.74 -1.05
C ILE A 76 -24.83 -0.62 -0.02
N ASP A 77 -25.94 -0.04 0.44
CA ASP A 77 -26.02 1.08 1.38
C ASP A 77 -25.48 0.82 2.80
N ASN A 78 -25.05 -0.41 3.13
CA ASN A 78 -24.51 -0.73 4.45
C ASN A 78 -23.47 -1.85 4.39
N ALA A 79 -22.62 -1.91 5.42
CA ALA A 79 -21.49 -2.84 5.49
C ALA A 79 -21.92 -4.32 5.50
N ALA A 80 -23.10 -4.67 6.03
CA ALA A 80 -23.59 -6.05 6.01
C ALA A 80 -23.98 -6.48 4.59
N LYS A 81 -24.56 -5.58 3.78
CA LYS A 81 -24.82 -5.86 2.36
C LYS A 81 -23.52 -6.00 1.57
N VAL A 82 -22.52 -5.17 1.86
CA VAL A 82 -21.17 -5.30 1.26
C VAL A 82 -20.52 -6.62 1.65
N GLN A 83 -20.67 -7.07 2.90
CA GLN A 83 -20.16 -8.37 3.33
C GLN A 83 -20.73 -9.50 2.49
N VAL A 84 -22.05 -9.53 2.29
CA VAL A 84 -22.74 -10.55 1.49
C VAL A 84 -22.37 -10.44 0.01
N ALA A 85 -22.36 -9.22 -0.53
CA ALA A 85 -22.06 -8.99 -1.94
C ALA A 85 -20.59 -9.26 -2.29
N GLY A 86 -19.67 -9.05 -1.34
CA GLY A 86 -18.22 -9.23 -1.51
C GLY A 86 -17.67 -10.56 -1.01
N ASP A 87 -18.53 -11.43 -0.47
CA ASP A 87 -18.14 -12.69 0.19
C ASP A 87 -17.05 -12.47 1.27
N LEU A 88 -17.20 -11.42 2.07
CA LEU A 88 -16.21 -11.04 3.07
C LEU A 88 -16.37 -11.89 4.35
N PRO A 89 -15.26 -12.33 4.96
CA PRO A 89 -15.30 -13.17 6.17
C PRO A 89 -15.86 -12.42 7.39
N THR A 90 -15.77 -11.09 7.40
CA THR A 90 -16.26 -10.22 8.47
C THR A 90 -16.89 -8.96 7.88
N ILE A 91 -17.68 -8.26 8.70
CA ILE A 91 -18.29 -6.98 8.31
C ILE A 91 -17.16 -5.95 8.13
N PRO A 92 -17.05 -5.28 6.97
CA PRO A 92 -15.99 -4.31 6.72
C PRO A 92 -16.13 -3.07 7.61
N GLU A 93 -14.99 -2.50 7.99
CA GLU A 93 -14.93 -1.26 8.76
C GLU A 93 -15.52 -0.10 7.95
N ILE A 94 -16.33 0.73 8.63
CA ILE A 94 -16.99 1.90 8.03
C ILE A 94 -16.29 3.20 8.41
N TYR A 95 -16.21 4.11 7.45
CA TYR A 95 -15.68 5.45 7.61
C TYR A 95 -16.79 6.44 7.27
N HIS A 96 -16.94 7.48 8.08
CA HIS A 96 -17.90 8.55 7.85
C HIS A 96 -17.16 9.75 7.30
N ASP A 97 -17.70 10.36 6.25
CA ASP A 97 -17.29 11.69 5.84
C ASP A 97 -18.11 12.72 6.63
N GLU A 98 -17.41 13.70 7.23
CA GLU A 98 -18.01 14.83 7.96
C GLU A 98 -17.78 16.15 7.23
N GLY A 99 -17.70 16.14 5.89
CA GLY A 99 -17.69 17.38 5.12
C GLY A 99 -19.04 18.10 5.06
N GLU A 100 -19.04 19.36 4.58
CA GLU A 100 -20.20 20.28 4.52
C GLU A 100 -21.41 19.79 3.65
N GLY A 101 -21.39 18.54 3.17
CA GLY A 101 -22.41 17.92 2.33
C GLY A 101 -23.23 16.80 2.99
N ALA A 102 -23.84 15.96 2.15
CA ALA A 102 -24.57 14.77 2.60
C ALA A 102 -23.60 13.74 3.19
N ARG A 103 -23.80 13.37 4.46
CA ARG A 103 -22.99 12.39 5.21
C ARG A 103 -22.84 11.10 4.40
N SER A 104 -21.68 10.95 3.78
CA SER A 104 -21.35 9.77 2.97
C SER A 104 -20.65 8.74 3.84
N ILE A 105 -21.01 7.48 3.64
CA ILE A 105 -20.43 6.35 4.38
C ILE A 105 -19.61 5.54 3.40
N PHE A 106 -18.41 5.15 3.82
CA PHE A 106 -17.48 4.40 3.00
C PHE A 106 -17.01 3.14 3.74
N CYS A 107 -16.55 2.13 3.02
CA CYS A 107 -15.86 0.99 3.60
C CYS A 107 -14.65 0.59 2.75
N LYS A 108 -13.70 -0.14 3.36
CA LYS A 108 -12.55 -0.71 2.64
C LYS A 108 -12.87 -2.11 2.13
N VAL A 109 -12.50 -2.38 0.87
CA VAL A 109 -12.59 -3.72 0.25
C VAL A 109 -11.34 -3.99 -0.59
N ASP A 110 -10.98 -5.27 -0.76
CA ASP A 110 -9.91 -5.67 -1.67
C ASP A 110 -10.43 -5.89 -3.11
N GLY A 111 -9.52 -6.17 -4.05
CA GLY A 111 -9.88 -6.35 -5.45
C GLY A 111 -10.71 -7.61 -5.71
N ARG A 112 -10.55 -8.65 -4.89
CA ARG A 112 -11.41 -9.85 -4.94
C ARG A 112 -12.85 -9.47 -4.62
N ALA A 113 -13.05 -8.80 -3.49
CA ALA A 113 -14.36 -8.35 -3.05
C ALA A 113 -14.97 -7.37 -4.05
N LYS A 114 -14.18 -6.45 -4.64
CA LYS A 114 -14.65 -5.57 -5.71
C LYS A 114 -15.30 -6.35 -6.86
N VAL A 115 -14.61 -7.34 -7.42
CA VAL A 115 -15.14 -8.16 -8.53
C VAL A 115 -16.40 -8.93 -8.11
N THR A 116 -16.40 -9.50 -6.91
CA THR A 116 -17.58 -10.22 -6.38
C THR A 116 -18.78 -9.29 -6.23
N ILE A 117 -18.58 -8.06 -5.74
CA ILE A 117 -19.64 -7.05 -5.59
C ILE A 117 -20.18 -6.63 -6.95
N GLU A 118 -19.31 -6.35 -7.94
CA GLU A 118 -19.72 -5.98 -9.30
C GLU A 118 -20.53 -7.10 -9.96
N HIS A 119 -20.10 -8.35 -9.79
CA HIS A 119 -20.84 -9.51 -10.26
C HIS A 119 -22.20 -9.67 -9.56
N TRP A 120 -22.24 -9.51 -8.23
CA TRP A 120 -23.48 -9.55 -7.45
C TRP A 120 -24.47 -8.48 -7.90
N LEU A 121 -24.03 -7.23 -8.11
CA LEU A 121 -24.88 -6.15 -8.61
C LEU A 121 -25.41 -6.41 -10.03
N SER A 122 -24.55 -6.96 -10.89
CA SER A 122 -24.93 -7.35 -12.25
C SER A 122 -26.01 -8.44 -12.26
N SER A 123 -25.93 -9.40 -11.33
CA SER A 123 -26.93 -10.46 -11.19
C SER A 123 -28.32 -9.96 -10.79
N GLN A 124 -28.39 -8.83 -10.09
CA GLN A 124 -29.64 -8.20 -9.68
C GLN A 124 -30.31 -7.35 -10.77
N LYS A 125 -29.72 -7.28 -11.98
CA LYS A 125 -30.16 -6.40 -13.07
C LYS A 125 -30.28 -4.93 -12.64
N SER A 126 -29.47 -4.52 -11.67
CA SER A 126 -29.41 -3.13 -11.23
C SER A 126 -28.61 -2.30 -12.23
N SER A 127 -29.08 -1.11 -12.59
CA SER A 127 -28.29 -0.13 -13.35
C SER A 127 -27.33 0.67 -12.47
N PHE A 128 -27.32 0.38 -11.16
CA PHE A 128 -26.45 1.02 -10.19
C PHE A 128 -24.98 0.70 -10.47
N ARG A 129 -24.15 1.73 -10.53
CA ARG A 129 -22.69 1.59 -10.64
C ARG A 129 -22.04 2.00 -9.32
N PRO A 130 -21.41 1.07 -8.60
CA PRO A 130 -20.72 1.38 -7.36
C PRO A 130 -19.47 2.24 -7.64
N LEU A 131 -19.16 3.16 -6.73
CA LEU A 131 -17.93 3.94 -6.78
C LEU A 131 -16.83 3.25 -5.95
N PHE A 132 -15.78 2.80 -6.63
CA PHE A 132 -14.56 2.28 -6.02
C PHE A 132 -13.40 3.24 -6.25
N VAL A 133 -12.80 3.76 -5.19
CA VAL A 133 -11.62 4.63 -5.25
C VAL A 133 -10.40 3.83 -4.82
N PRO A 134 -9.39 3.63 -5.69
CA PRO A 134 -8.20 2.85 -5.31
C PRO A 134 -7.41 3.56 -4.21
N VAL A 135 -6.97 2.78 -3.21
CA VAL A 135 -6.06 3.22 -2.17
C VAL A 135 -4.64 2.91 -2.64
N GLY A 136 -3.93 3.93 -3.12
CA GLY A 136 -2.53 3.81 -3.52
C GLY A 136 -1.59 3.67 -2.32
N ALA A 137 -1.56 2.51 -1.68
CA ALA A 137 -0.70 2.22 -0.54
C ALA A 137 -0.06 0.84 -0.65
N ALA A 138 1.17 0.71 -0.15
CA ALA A 138 1.90 -0.54 -0.15
C ALA A 138 1.16 -1.62 0.66
N TYR A 139 1.11 -2.83 0.11
CA TYR A 139 0.41 -3.95 0.74
C TYR A 139 1.13 -4.42 2.00
N LYS A 140 0.40 -4.86 3.02
CA LYS A 140 0.99 -5.48 4.21
C LYS A 140 0.10 -6.64 4.62
N GLU A 141 0.58 -7.87 4.43
CA GLU A 141 -0.15 -9.11 4.74
C GLU A 141 0.79 -10.09 5.46
N LEU A 142 1.24 -9.68 6.65
CA LEU A 142 2.13 -10.49 7.47
C LEU A 142 1.36 -11.67 8.06
N SER A 143 1.68 -12.87 7.59
CA SER A 143 1.06 -14.11 8.07
C SER A 143 1.39 -14.32 9.56
N PRO A 144 0.40 -14.64 10.41
CA PRO A 144 0.64 -14.96 11.83
C PRO A 144 1.26 -16.35 12.02
N ASP A 145 1.00 -17.28 11.10
CA ASP A 145 1.38 -18.69 11.22
C ASP A 145 2.64 -19.03 10.43
N THR A 146 3.06 -18.15 9.52
CA THR A 146 4.21 -18.40 8.62
C THR A 146 5.16 -17.21 8.58
N LEU A 147 6.31 -17.41 7.94
CA LEU A 147 7.26 -16.35 7.65
C LEU A 147 6.83 -15.49 6.45
N TYR A 148 5.68 -15.75 5.83
CA TYR A 148 5.25 -14.98 4.66
C TYR A 148 4.76 -13.57 5.05
N PRO A 149 5.07 -12.53 4.26
CA PRO A 149 6.21 -12.42 3.34
C PRO A 149 7.50 -12.07 4.12
N THR A 150 8.64 -12.64 3.70
CA THR A 150 9.97 -12.30 4.22
C THR A 150 10.93 -12.07 3.06
N LEU A 151 11.70 -10.98 3.11
CA LEU A 151 12.69 -10.62 2.11
C LEU A 151 13.68 -11.78 1.87
N GLY A 152 13.85 -12.17 0.61
CA GLY A 152 14.81 -13.21 0.20
C GLY A 152 14.42 -14.64 0.58
N LYS A 153 13.20 -14.85 1.11
CA LYS A 153 12.70 -16.19 1.45
C LYS A 153 11.39 -16.47 0.73
N ASP A 154 11.44 -17.43 -0.18
CA ASP A 154 10.22 -17.98 -0.78
C ASP A 154 9.58 -19.00 0.18
N THR A 155 8.65 -18.52 1.00
CA THR A 155 7.93 -19.36 1.97
C THR A 155 6.92 -20.32 1.34
N THR A 156 6.74 -20.29 0.01
CA THR A 156 5.95 -21.31 -0.69
C THR A 156 6.71 -22.63 -0.79
N LEU A 157 8.05 -22.60 -0.68
CA LEU A 157 8.88 -23.79 -0.76
C LEU A 157 8.87 -24.59 0.57
N PRO A 158 8.77 -25.93 0.52
CA PRO A 158 8.65 -26.77 1.71
C PRO A 158 9.76 -26.57 2.75
N GLN A 159 10.99 -26.28 2.33
CA GLN A 159 12.13 -26.07 3.23
C GLN A 159 12.01 -24.80 4.09
N PHE A 160 11.17 -23.84 3.70
CA PHE A 160 10.92 -22.61 4.46
C PHE A 160 9.60 -22.66 5.23
N ARG A 161 8.90 -23.80 5.21
CA ARG A 161 7.74 -24.04 6.06
C ARG A 161 8.21 -24.20 7.51
N PRO A 162 7.68 -23.40 8.46
CA PRO A 162 8.02 -23.58 9.87
C PRO A 162 7.68 -25.00 10.32
N GLN A 163 8.63 -25.72 10.90
CA GLN A 163 8.37 -27.05 11.49
C GLN A 163 7.66 -26.97 12.86
N ALA A 164 7.53 -25.75 13.40
CA ALA A 164 6.79 -25.40 14.61
C ALA A 164 6.20 -23.99 14.42
N PRO A 165 5.14 -23.59 15.15
CA PRO A 165 4.66 -22.21 15.12
C PRO A 165 5.79 -21.30 15.62
N LEU A 166 6.44 -20.61 14.68
CA LEU A 166 7.37 -19.54 14.98
C LEU A 166 6.53 -18.30 15.23
N ALA A 167 6.71 -17.64 16.37
CA ALA A 167 6.24 -16.28 16.53
C ALA A 167 6.96 -15.40 15.49
N SER A 168 6.37 -15.22 14.32
CA SER A 168 6.93 -14.44 13.23
C SER A 168 6.77 -12.96 13.54
N ALA A 169 7.76 -12.41 14.26
CA ALA A 169 7.86 -10.98 14.53
C ALA A 169 8.45 -10.25 13.29
N PRO A 170 7.99 -9.03 12.99
CA PRO A 170 6.83 -8.35 13.60
C PRO A 170 5.48 -8.96 13.16
N THR A 171 4.45 -8.87 14.01
CA THR A 171 3.06 -9.22 13.62
C THR A 171 2.41 -8.10 12.81
N GLN A 172 1.26 -8.38 12.17
CA GLN A 172 0.53 -7.44 11.32
C GLN A 172 0.32 -6.06 11.97
N ASP A 173 -0.10 -6.00 13.24
CA ASP A 173 -0.36 -4.74 13.95
C ASP A 173 0.59 -4.54 15.16
N GLN A 174 1.83 -5.00 15.04
CA GLN A 174 2.83 -4.80 16.10
C GLN A 174 3.41 -3.39 16.04
N TYR A 175 3.28 -2.65 17.13
CA TYR A 175 3.93 -1.35 17.31
C TYR A 175 4.55 -1.25 18.71
N PRO A 176 5.74 -0.63 18.84
CA PRO A 176 6.56 -0.08 17.76
C PRO A 176 7.27 -1.18 16.95
N VAL A 177 7.66 -0.86 15.71
CA VAL A 177 8.28 -1.79 14.76
C VAL A 177 9.43 -1.13 14.00
N TRP A 178 10.51 -1.88 13.76
CA TRP A 178 11.64 -1.41 12.96
C TRP A 178 11.31 -1.49 11.47
N TYR A 179 11.56 -0.40 10.76
CA TYR A 179 11.49 -0.33 9.30
C TYR A 179 12.86 -0.03 8.73
N PHE A 180 13.27 -0.79 7.72
CA PHE A 180 14.48 -0.52 6.95
C PHE A 180 14.15 0.26 5.67
N PHE A 181 14.97 1.27 5.39
CA PHE A 181 14.88 2.15 4.22
C PHE A 181 16.22 2.19 3.48
N TYR A 182 16.18 2.13 2.16
CA TYR A 182 17.36 2.12 1.28
C TYR A 182 17.37 3.28 0.26
N GLY A 183 16.38 4.17 0.32
CA GLY A 183 16.15 5.23 -0.66
C GLY A 183 15.75 6.56 -0.02
N THR A 184 14.77 7.24 -0.61
CA THR A 184 14.36 8.59 -0.19
C THR A 184 13.83 8.67 1.25
N LEU A 185 13.28 7.57 1.78
CA LEU A 185 12.84 7.46 3.18
C LEU A 185 14.00 7.40 4.19
N ALA A 186 15.24 7.18 3.75
CA ALA A 186 16.44 7.27 4.60
C ALA A 186 16.86 8.74 4.84
N SER A 187 15.89 9.65 5.00
CA SER A 187 16.08 11.08 5.17
C SER A 187 15.15 11.63 6.26
N VAL A 188 15.73 12.21 7.32
CA VAL A 188 14.96 12.77 8.44
C VAL A 188 13.96 13.85 7.99
N PRO A 189 14.34 14.84 7.16
CA PRO A 189 13.39 15.84 6.66
C PRO A 189 12.19 15.24 5.92
N LYS A 190 12.40 14.14 5.19
CA LYS A 190 11.32 13.46 4.48
C LYS A 190 10.36 12.79 5.46
N LEU A 191 10.87 12.15 6.51
CA LEU A 191 10.05 11.53 7.54
C LEU A 191 9.27 12.57 8.37
N VAL A 192 9.91 13.69 8.73
CA VAL A 192 9.23 14.81 9.43
C VAL A 192 8.06 15.33 8.60
N SER A 193 8.31 15.60 7.31
CA SER A 193 7.27 16.04 6.38
C SER A 193 6.17 14.99 6.20
N LEU A 194 6.54 13.70 6.09
CA LEU A 194 5.58 12.62 5.85
C LEU A 194 4.69 12.35 7.07
N PHE A 195 5.25 12.44 8.28
CA PHE A 195 4.51 12.26 9.53
C PHE A 195 3.83 13.54 10.01
N SER A 196 3.98 14.65 9.28
CA SER A 196 3.45 15.98 9.66
C SER A 196 3.87 16.39 11.07
N LEU A 197 5.10 16.05 11.46
CA LEU A 197 5.65 16.36 12.77
C LEU A 197 6.03 17.84 12.84
N ARG A 198 5.88 18.42 14.04
CA ARG A 198 6.31 19.80 14.29
C ARG A 198 7.81 19.82 14.46
N GLU A 199 8.49 20.66 13.70
CA GLU A 199 9.95 20.83 13.79
C GLU A 199 10.39 21.40 15.14
N ASP A 200 9.48 22.04 15.88
CA ASP A 200 9.74 22.67 17.17
C ASP A 200 9.69 21.70 18.37
N ASP A 201 9.18 20.48 18.16
CA ASP A 201 9.05 19.45 19.20
C ASP A 201 10.22 18.44 19.09
N ASP A 202 11.34 18.73 19.76
CA ASP A 202 12.59 17.94 19.72
C ASP A 202 12.38 16.44 20.05
N ASP A 203 11.37 16.10 20.85
CA ASP A 203 11.05 14.72 21.25
C ASP A 203 10.45 13.87 20.13
N ASP A 204 9.93 14.50 19.06
CA ASP A 204 9.26 13.81 17.95
C ASP A 204 10.14 13.62 16.71
N ILE A 205 11.37 14.17 16.70
CA ILE A 205 12.25 14.11 15.52
C ILE A 205 12.65 12.64 15.20
N PRO A 206 12.40 12.15 13.97
CA PRO A 206 12.73 10.80 13.58
C PRO A 206 14.23 10.49 13.66
N VAL A 207 14.63 9.55 14.52
CA VAL A 207 16.02 9.09 14.62
C VAL A 207 16.27 7.91 13.69
N LEU A 208 16.99 8.18 12.60
CA LEU A 208 17.48 7.15 11.68
C LEU A 208 18.79 6.53 12.19
N ARG A 209 18.85 5.20 12.26
CA ARG A 209 20.07 4.45 12.58
C ARG A 209 20.62 3.81 11.32
N LYS A 210 21.93 3.85 11.11
CA LYS A 210 22.53 3.11 9.98
C LYS A 210 22.31 1.61 10.18
N ALA A 211 21.94 0.95 9.09
CA ALA A 211 21.57 -0.45 9.13
C ALA A 211 21.83 -1.13 7.79
N SER A 212 21.78 -2.47 7.79
CA SER A 212 21.78 -3.27 6.58
C SER A 212 20.83 -4.44 6.68
N VAL A 213 20.35 -4.94 5.54
CA VAL A 213 19.50 -6.14 5.46
C VAL A 213 20.12 -7.15 4.52
N ILE A 214 19.87 -8.44 4.78
CA ILE A 214 20.29 -9.56 3.92
C ILE A 214 19.06 -10.14 3.24
N GLY A 215 19.24 -10.69 2.04
CA GLY A 215 18.17 -11.34 1.27
C GLY A 215 17.54 -10.41 0.25
N GLY A 216 18.09 -9.21 0.09
CA GLY A 216 17.69 -8.27 -0.95
C GLY A 216 18.62 -8.29 -2.14
N GLU A 217 18.17 -7.71 -3.24
CA GLU A 217 18.99 -7.30 -4.38
C GLU A 217 18.49 -5.94 -4.83
N MET A 218 19.42 -5.02 -5.10
CA MET A 218 19.07 -3.71 -5.63
C MET A 218 19.00 -3.79 -7.14
N LYS A 219 17.81 -3.56 -7.68
CA LYS A 219 17.59 -3.41 -9.11
C LYS A 219 17.12 -2.01 -9.42
N THR A 220 16.96 -1.72 -10.71
CA THR A 220 16.36 -0.49 -11.17
C THR A 220 15.05 -0.75 -11.90
N TRP A 221 14.16 0.22 -11.88
CA TRP A 221 12.94 0.22 -12.67
C TRP A 221 12.67 1.61 -13.24
N GLY A 222 11.80 1.67 -14.25
CA GLY A 222 11.45 2.92 -14.93
C GLY A 222 12.61 3.45 -15.77
N GLN A 223 13.23 2.57 -16.58
CA GLN A 223 14.36 2.88 -17.44
C GLN A 223 15.62 3.29 -16.67
N GLY A 224 15.90 2.62 -15.55
CA GLY A 224 17.10 2.84 -14.75
C GLY A 224 17.02 4.01 -13.75
N LYS A 225 15.87 4.69 -13.64
CA LYS A 225 15.75 5.92 -12.84
C LYS A 225 15.55 5.68 -11.34
N TYR A 226 14.96 4.54 -10.96
CA TYR A 226 14.54 4.31 -9.59
C TYR A 226 15.09 3.00 -9.05
N ASN A 227 15.54 3.02 -7.80
CA ASN A 227 16.00 1.85 -7.10
C ASN A 227 14.82 1.00 -6.61
N ALA A 228 14.80 -0.27 -6.97
CA ALA A 228 13.83 -1.26 -6.52
C ALA A 228 14.54 -2.33 -5.69
N LEU A 229 14.11 -2.50 -4.44
CA LEU A 229 14.53 -3.65 -3.63
C LEU A 229 13.68 -4.85 -4.00
N VAL A 230 14.32 -5.89 -4.53
CA VAL A 230 13.70 -7.19 -4.81
C VAL A 230 14.34 -8.28 -3.97
N ASP A 231 13.75 -9.49 -4.00
CA ASP A 231 14.35 -10.65 -3.35
C ASP A 231 15.68 -11.02 -4.02
N GLY A 232 16.68 -11.33 -3.20
CA GLY A 232 18.01 -11.71 -3.65
C GLY A 232 18.84 -12.34 -2.53
N GLN A 233 20.15 -12.29 -2.67
CA GLN A 233 21.10 -12.83 -1.68
C GLN A 233 22.13 -11.80 -1.21
N GLN A 234 21.98 -10.55 -1.63
CA GLN A 234 22.93 -9.49 -1.32
C GLN A 234 22.60 -8.84 0.03
N ARG A 235 23.60 -8.11 0.54
CA ARG A 235 23.44 -7.23 1.68
C ARG A 235 23.23 -5.80 1.19
N ILE A 236 22.12 -5.20 1.58
CA ILE A 236 21.73 -3.84 1.19
C ILE A 236 21.98 -2.91 2.38
N GLN A 237 22.71 -1.83 2.15
CA GLN A 237 22.97 -0.78 3.13
C GLN A 237 21.86 0.26 3.10
N GLY A 238 21.53 0.81 4.26
CA GLY A 238 20.46 1.79 4.39
C GLY A 238 20.35 2.35 5.81
N SER A 239 19.15 2.69 6.20
CA SER A 239 18.83 3.20 7.54
C SER A 239 17.60 2.51 8.10
N ALA A 240 17.59 2.30 9.40
CA ALA A 240 16.46 1.78 10.14
C ALA A 240 15.80 2.89 10.96
N TYR A 241 14.47 2.89 10.98
CA TYR A 241 13.66 3.77 11.79
C TYR A 241 12.69 2.97 12.65
N HIS A 242 12.43 3.43 13.87
CA HIS A 242 11.52 2.77 14.80
C HIS A 242 10.13 3.41 14.70
N VAL A 243 9.28 2.85 13.85
CA VAL A 243 7.91 3.32 13.61
C VAL A 243 7.08 3.07 14.86
N ARG A 244 6.53 4.15 15.43
CA ARG A 244 5.88 4.14 16.74
C ARG A 244 4.39 3.82 16.70
N THR A 245 3.70 4.23 15.63
CA THR A 245 2.25 4.18 15.51
C THR A 245 1.83 3.62 14.17
N LYS A 246 0.60 3.11 14.11
CA LYS A 246 -0.03 2.68 12.87
C LYS A 246 -0.15 3.80 11.84
N ASP A 247 -0.45 5.02 12.29
CA ASP A 247 -0.59 6.18 11.38
C ASP A 247 0.72 6.52 10.66
N HIS A 248 1.86 6.42 11.36
CA HIS A 248 3.18 6.58 10.74
C HIS A 248 3.45 5.47 9.71
N GLU A 249 3.08 4.23 10.02
CA GLU A 249 3.22 3.13 9.05
C GLU A 249 2.32 3.34 7.83
N ASP A 250 1.06 3.71 8.02
CA ASP A 250 0.12 3.97 6.93
C ASP A 250 0.59 5.15 6.06
N ALA A 251 1.21 6.18 6.64
CA ALA A 251 1.86 7.25 5.88
C ALA A 251 3.03 6.75 5.02
N LEU A 252 3.89 5.88 5.56
CA LEU A 252 4.97 5.24 4.80
C LEU A 252 4.43 4.39 3.65
N ARG A 253 3.40 3.58 3.91
CA ARG A 253 2.77 2.73 2.91
C ARG A 253 2.13 3.55 1.79
N LYS A 254 1.43 4.65 2.12
CA LYS A 254 0.91 5.61 1.13
C LYS A 254 2.02 6.27 0.32
N TYR A 255 3.19 6.50 0.92
CA TYR A 255 4.32 7.11 0.23
C TYR A 255 4.92 6.19 -0.84
N GLU A 256 5.14 4.93 -0.49
CA GLU A 256 5.70 3.94 -1.41
C GLU A 256 4.69 3.50 -2.48
N THR A 257 3.38 3.59 -2.20
CA THR A 257 2.28 3.24 -3.10
C THR A 257 2.11 1.72 -3.32
N GLU A 258 1.14 1.33 -4.15
CA GLU A 258 0.84 -0.06 -4.51
C GLU A 258 1.94 -0.76 -5.33
N ALA A 259 2.97 -0.02 -5.77
CA ALA A 259 4.14 -0.58 -6.43
C ALA A 259 5.03 -1.41 -5.49
N TYR A 260 4.81 -1.30 -4.18
CA TYR A 260 5.58 -2.00 -3.16
C TYR A 260 4.66 -2.80 -2.22
N GLU A 261 5.27 -3.78 -1.55
CA GLU A 261 4.68 -4.50 -0.44
C GLU A 261 5.61 -4.46 0.78
N VAL A 262 5.02 -4.54 1.96
CA VAL A 262 5.72 -4.63 3.24
C VAL A 262 6.04 -6.09 3.51
N VAL A 263 7.32 -6.39 3.66
CA VAL A 263 7.82 -7.72 3.97
C VAL A 263 8.65 -7.72 5.25
N ARG A 264 8.68 -8.85 5.97
CA ARG A 264 9.57 -9.01 7.11
C ARG A 264 11.02 -9.07 6.64
N CYS A 265 11.94 -8.55 7.44
CA CYS A 265 13.38 -8.69 7.21
C CYS A 265 14.14 -8.69 8.53
N SER A 266 15.36 -9.23 8.50
CA SER A 266 16.31 -9.09 9.60
C SER A 266 17.23 -7.91 9.30
N ILE A 267 17.27 -6.96 10.23
CA ILE A 267 17.98 -5.69 10.11
C ILE A 267 19.20 -5.73 11.02
N ASP A 268 20.39 -5.69 10.43
CA ASP A 268 21.68 -5.55 11.10
C ASP A 268 21.92 -4.06 11.37
N LEU A 269 21.84 -3.62 12.63
CA LEU A 269 22.13 -2.25 13.04
C LEU A 269 23.65 -2.02 13.17
N GLU A 270 24.09 -0.77 13.03
CA GLU A 270 25.52 -0.39 13.15
C GLU A 270 26.14 -0.72 14.52
N ASP A 271 25.32 -0.81 15.57
CA ASP A 271 25.75 -1.23 16.92
C ASP A 271 26.02 -2.75 17.04
N GLY A 272 25.84 -3.50 15.94
CA GLY A 272 26.03 -4.95 15.88
C GLY A 272 24.81 -5.75 16.33
N SER A 273 23.71 -5.09 16.73
CA SER A 273 22.46 -5.77 17.07
C SER A 273 21.67 -6.15 15.82
N VAL A 274 21.01 -7.30 15.87
CA VAL A 274 20.13 -7.77 14.79
C VAL A 274 18.69 -7.71 15.30
N VAL A 275 17.86 -6.93 14.63
CA VAL A 275 16.44 -6.75 14.97
C VAL A 275 15.55 -7.30 13.87
N GLN A 276 14.39 -7.84 14.24
CA GLN A 276 13.36 -8.19 13.26
C GLN A 276 12.52 -6.94 12.96
N GLY A 277 12.29 -6.69 11.68
CA GLY A 277 11.54 -5.54 11.23
C GLY A 277 10.87 -5.79 9.89
N CYS A 278 10.51 -4.69 9.25
CA CYS A 278 9.86 -4.65 7.95
C CYS A 278 10.70 -3.84 6.95
N THR A 279 10.48 -4.08 5.66
CA THR A 279 10.98 -3.24 4.57
C THR A 279 9.96 -3.22 3.44
N PHE A 280 10.10 -2.27 2.53
CA PHE A 280 9.33 -2.23 1.29
C PHE A 280 10.07 -3.03 0.21
N ARG A 281 9.39 -4.03 -0.36
CA ARG A 281 9.85 -4.82 -1.51
C ARG A 281 9.06 -4.38 -2.73
N PHE A 282 9.74 -4.13 -3.84
CA PHE A 282 9.10 -3.78 -5.11
C PHE A 282 8.40 -5.00 -5.71
N THR A 283 7.16 -4.83 -6.14
CA THR A 283 6.33 -5.90 -6.72
C THR A 283 6.10 -5.76 -8.22
N GLY A 284 6.64 -4.71 -8.85
CA GLY A 284 6.52 -4.48 -10.29
C GLY A 284 7.60 -5.19 -11.11
N GLU A 285 7.57 -4.96 -12.41
CA GLU A 285 8.63 -5.40 -13.33
C GLU A 285 9.86 -4.50 -13.21
N VAL A 286 11.01 -5.14 -13.03
CA VAL A 286 12.34 -4.51 -12.99
C VAL A 286 12.97 -4.53 -14.38
N ASP A 287 13.85 -3.58 -14.66
CA ASP A 287 14.60 -3.50 -15.92
C ASP A 287 15.70 -4.59 -16.03
#